data_AF-A0A2I1NB59-F1
#
_entry.id   AF-A0A2I1NB59-F1
#
_cell.length_a   1.000
_cell.length_b   1.000
_cell.length_c   1.000
_cell.angle_alpha   90.00
_cell.angle_beta   90.00
_cell.angle_gamma   90.00
#
_symmetry.space_group_name_H-M   'P 1'
#
loop_
_entity.id
_entity.type
_entity.pdbx_description
1 polymer ?
#
loop_
_entity_poly.entity_id
_entity_poly.type
_entity_poly.pdbx_seq_one_letter_code
_entity_poly.pdbx_strand_id
1 'polypeptide(L)' 'MYFLTTSTASKIFDVSSRALQISANRKSKKYPFIELNNTKKRGYGGKRLLFKVGALKIKEAISKNIISTDIKIWDE' A
#
# COMPACT_ATOMS: atom_id res chain seq x y z
N MET A 1 -8.71 9.43 -3.36
CA MET A 1 -7.27 9.10 -3.49
C MET A 1 -7.11 7.81 -2.71
N TYR A 2 -6.47 6.77 -3.25
CA TYR A 2 -6.73 5.42 -2.75
C TYR A 2 -5.61 4.89 -1.86
N PHE A 3 -5.99 4.14 -0.83
CA PHE A 3 -5.09 3.48 0.10
C PHE A 3 -5.06 1.97 -0.15
N LEU A 4 -3.86 1.48 -0.41
CA LEU A 4 -3.61 0.08 -0.77
C LEU A 4 -2.69 -0.59 0.25
N THR A 5 -2.84 -1.91 0.41
CA THR A 5 -1.91 -2.69 1.24
C THR A 5 -0.49 -2.63 0.70
N THR A 6 0.49 -2.81 1.59
CA THR A 6 1.92 -2.85 1.21
C THR A 6 2.21 -3.78 0.04
N SER A 7 1.56 -4.96 -0.01
CA SER A 7 1.72 -5.95 -1.07
C SER A 7 1.22 -5.49 -2.45
N THR A 8 0.15 -4.70 -2.48
CA THR A 8 -0.39 -4.18 -3.74
C THR A 8 0.38 -2.95 -4.16
N ALA A 9 0.68 -2.06 -3.21
CA ALA A 9 1.47 -0.86 -3.45
C ALA A 9 2.88 -1.20 -3.94
N SER A 10 3.50 -2.27 -3.43
CA SER A 10 4.82 -2.72 -3.87
C SER A 10 4.84 -3.07 -5.35
N LYS A 11 3.78 -3.71 -5.86
CA LYS A 11 3.63 -4.02 -7.28
C LYS A 11 3.45 -2.77 -8.14
N ILE A 12 2.64 -1.82 -7.68
CA ILE A 12 2.38 -0.57 -8.43
C ILE A 12 3.61 0.34 -8.47
N PHE A 13 4.36 0.40 -7.37
CA PHE A 13 5.58 1.20 -7.29
C PHE A 13 6.81 0.48 -7.83
N ASP A 14 6.67 -0.78 -8.26
CA ASP A 14 7.76 -1.65 -8.72
C ASP A 14 8.94 -1.70 -7.74
N VAL A 15 8.64 -1.94 -6.46
CA VAL A 15 9.62 -2.04 -5.37
C VAL A 15 9.27 -3.19 -4.45
N SER A 16 10.22 -3.66 -3.65
CA SER A 16 9.92 -4.69 -2.65
C SER A 16 9.03 -4.16 -1.52
N SER A 17 8.17 -5.02 -0.97
CA SER A 17 7.39 -4.71 0.25
C SER A 17 8.29 -4.30 1.41
N ARG A 18 9.49 -4.86 1.50
CA ARG A 18 10.51 -4.50 2.49
C ARG A 18 10.99 -3.06 2.32
N ALA A 19 11.20 -2.60 1.08
CA ALA A 19 11.60 -1.22 0.80
C ALA A 19 10.52 -0.22 1.23
N LEU A 20 9.24 -0.55 1.00
CA LEU A 20 8.11 0.25 1.47
C LEU A 20 8.04 0.31 3.00
N GLN A 21 8.22 -0.82 3.69
CA GLN A 21 8.29 -0.86 5.16
C GLN A 21 9.45 -0.02 5.71
N ILE A 22 10.63 -0.12 5.11
CA ILE A 22 11.80 0.68 5.51
C ILE A 22 11.54 2.16 5.28
N SER A 23 10.94 2.52 4.14
CA SER A 23 10.55 3.89 3.82
C SER A 23 9.56 4.46 4.85
N ALA A 24 8.57 3.66 5.24
CA ALA A 24 7.61 4.02 6.27
C ALA A 24 8.26 4.18 7.66
N ASN A 25 9.12 3.24 8.06
CA ASN A 25 9.88 3.33 9.32
C ASN A 25 10.77 4.58 9.37
N ARG A 26 11.34 4.98 8.23
CA ARG A 26 12.13 6.22 8.08
C ARG A 26 11.28 7.48 7.94
N LYS A 27 9.95 7.38 7.96
CA LYS A 27 9.00 8.48 7.74
C LYS A 27 9.28 9.25 6.44
N SER A 28 9.70 8.54 5.39
CA SER A 28 10.00 9.16 4.10
C SER A 28 8.74 9.68 3.43
N LYS A 29 8.83 10.85 2.79
CA LYS A 29 7.73 11.45 2.01
C LYS A 29 7.57 10.81 0.62
N LYS A 30 8.50 9.95 0.19
CA LYS A 30 8.52 9.35 -1.16
C LYS A 30 7.29 8.46 -1.43
N TYR A 31 6.87 7.69 -0.42
CA TYR A 31 5.69 6.83 -0.50
C TYR A 31 4.76 7.20 0.64
N PRO A 32 3.79 8.12 0.43
CA PRO A 32 2.88 8.55 1.49
C PRO A 32 2.08 7.34 2.00
N PHE A 33 1.95 7.22 3.31
CA PHE A 33 1.30 6.08 3.95
C PHE A 33 0.54 6.51 5.21
N ILE A 34 -0.40 5.67 5.62
CA ILE A 34 -1.09 5.74 6.91
C ILE A 34 -0.83 4.46 7.70
N GLU A 35 -0.62 4.61 9.01
CA GLU A 35 -0.51 3.48 9.94
C GLU A 35 -1.87 3.24 10.60
N LEU A 36 -2.42 2.04 10.44
CA LEU A 36 -3.60 1.63 11.20
C LEU A 36 -3.16 1.10 12.57
N ASN A 37 -3.20 1.97 13.59
CA ASN A 37 -2.71 1.67 14.94
C ASN A 37 -3.70 0.90 15.84
N ASN A 38 -4.87 0.47 15.34
CA ASN A 38 -5.88 -0.14 16.20
C ASN A 38 -6.62 -1.33 15.57
N THR A 39 -5.89 -2.34 15.10
CA THR A 39 -6.51 -3.65 14.84
C THR A 39 -6.25 -4.58 16.03
N LYS A 40 -7.19 -4.62 16.98
CA LYS A 40 -7.25 -5.60 18.08
C LYS A 40 -7.27 -7.08 17.62
N LYS A 41 -7.23 -7.38 16.32
CA LYS A 41 -7.11 -8.74 15.79
C LYS A 41 -5.66 -9.01 15.39
N ARG A 42 -4.94 -9.64 16.32
CA ARG A 42 -3.63 -10.26 16.07
C ARG A 42 -3.76 -11.33 14.99
N GLY A 43 -2.97 -11.15 13.94
CA GLY A 43 -2.43 -12.21 13.08
C GLY A 43 -1.09 -11.69 12.58
N TYR A 44 0.01 -12.06 13.26
CA TYR A 44 1.38 -11.65 12.98
C TYR A 44 1.74 -10.15 13.20
N GLY A 45 1.77 -9.73 14.47
CA GLY A 45 2.81 -8.85 15.05
C GLY A 45 3.21 -7.49 14.45
N GLY A 46 2.53 -6.97 13.42
CA GLY A 46 2.95 -5.75 12.73
C GLY A 46 1.85 -4.70 12.61
N LYS A 47 2.24 -3.42 12.70
CA LYS A 47 1.40 -2.29 12.27
C LYS A 47 0.96 -2.50 10.83
N ARG A 48 -0.33 -2.35 10.54
CA ARG A 48 -0.81 -2.46 9.16
C ARG A 48 -0.61 -1.12 8.45
N LEU A 49 0.27 -1.12 7.44
CA LEU A 49 0.57 0.04 6.61
C LEU A 49 -0.32 0.05 5.36
N LEU A 50 -0.92 1.20 5.07
CA LEU A 50 -1.59 1.45 3.81
C LEU A 50 -0.89 2.58 3.07
N PHE A 51 -0.60 2.39 1.79
CA PHE A 51 0.11 3.35 0.96
C PHE A 51 -0.85 4.09 0.04
N LYS A 52 -0.64 5.39 -0.08
CA LYS A 52 -1.42 6.29 -0.90
C LYS A 52 -1.01 6.17 -2.36
N VAL A 53 -1.96 5.87 -3.23
CA VAL A 53 -1.75 5.72 -4.67
C VAL A 53 -2.82 6.52 -5.42
N GLY A 54 -2.38 7.23 -6.47
CA GLY A 54 -3.28 7.99 -7.34
C GLY A 54 -4.12 7.08 -8.24
N ALA A 55 -5.35 7.51 -8.54
CA ALA A 55 -6.28 6.76 -9.39
C ALA A 55 -5.70 6.41 -10.77
N LEU A 56 -4.91 7.30 -11.36
CA LEU A 56 -4.26 7.06 -12.66
C LEU A 56 -3.30 5.86 -12.63
N LYS A 57 -2.42 5.79 -11.61
CA LYS A 57 -1.48 4.67 -11.45
C LYS A 57 -2.20 3.35 -11.18
N ILE A 58 -3.33 3.39 -10.48
CA ILE A 58 -4.15 2.18 -10.25
C ILE A 58 -4.76 1.70 -11.56
N LYS A 59 -5.38 2.60 -12.34
CA LYS A 59 -5.93 2.26 -13.65
C LYS A 59 -4.87 1.70 -14.59
N GLU A 60 -3.69 2.31 -14.61
CA GLU A 60 -2.55 1.83 -15.40
C GLU A 60 -2.08 0.44 -14.94
N ALA A 61 -1.96 0.21 -13.64
CA ALA A 61 -1.57 -1.09 -13.09
C ALA A 61 -2.59 -2.19 -13.38
N ILE A 62 -3.88 -1.88 -13.36
CA ILE A 62 -4.96 -2.80 -13.77
C ILE A 62 -4.86 -3.08 -15.28
N SER A 63 -4.71 -2.04 -16.10
CA SER A 63 -4.55 -2.17 -17.55
C SER A 63 -3.33 -3.01 -17.95
N LYS A 64 -2.25 -2.93 -17.17
CA LYS A 64 -1.03 -3.72 -17.33
C LYS A 64 -1.09 -5.09 -16.66
N ASN A 65 -2.22 -5.46 -16.05
CA ASN A 65 -2.44 -6.71 -15.34
C ASN A 65 -1.45 -6.95 -14.18
N ILE A 66 -0.89 -5.87 -13.62
CA ILE A 66 0.04 -5.90 -12.48
C ILE A 66 -0.73 -6.23 -11.19
N ILE A 67 -1.97 -5.74 -11.10
CA ILE A 67 -2.88 -5.95 -9.99
C ILE A 67 -4.25 -6.38 -10.52
N SER A 68 -4.92 -7.29 -9.81
CA SER A 68 -6.29 -7.73 -10.15
C SER A 68 -7.32 -6.63 -9.82
N THR A 69 -8.57 -6.75 -10.27
CA THR A 69 -9.66 -5.88 -9.82
C THR A 69 -10.17 -6.24 -8.42
N ASP A 70 -9.89 -7.45 -7.93
CA ASP A 70 -10.28 -7.93 -6.59
C ASP A 70 -9.30 -7.49 -5.50
N ILE A 71 -9.10 -6.17 -5.37
CA ILE A 71 -8.24 -5.60 -4.33
C ILE A 71 -9.10 -4.83 -3.35
N LYS A 72 -8.85 -5.02 -2.06
CA LYS A 72 -9.40 -4.15 -1.02
C LYS A 72 -8.76 -2.76 -1.10
N ILE A 73 -9.47 -1.86 -1.77
CA ILE A 73 -9.16 -0.44 -1.82
C ILE A 73 -9.86 0.24 -0.64
N TRP A 74 -9.09 0.99 0.14
CA TRP A 74 -9.64 1.88 1.15
C TRP A 74 -9.68 3.28 0.53
N ASP A 75 -10.86 3.89 0.49
CA ASP A 75 -11.01 5.31 0.17
C ASP A 75 -11.12 6.10 1.48
N GLU A 76 -10.71 7.36 1.45
CA GLU A 76 -10.73 8.28 2.59
C GLU A 76 -12.13 8.88 2.81
#